data_AF-A0A251TES5-F1
#
_entry.id   AF-A0A251TES5-F1
#
_cell.length_a   1.000
_cell.length_b   1.000
_cell.length_c   1.000
_cell.angle_alpha   90.00
_cell.angle_beta   90.00
_cell.angle_gamma   90.00
#
_symmetry.space_group_name_H-M   'P 1'
#
loop_
_entity.id
_entity.type
_entity.pdbx_description
1 polymer ?
#
loop_
_entity_poly.entity_id
_entity_poly.type
_entity_poly.pdbx_seq_one_letter_code
_entity_poly.pdbx_strand_id
1 'polypeptide(L)'
;MALRFPRFSQGLAQDPTTRRIWFGIATAHDFESHDDITEERLYQNNFASQELIETLAWAHERTPLANLIRWRDKPVALSIVQARLVGLAHFSVGYIFTYAAFLIASTSGKFG
;
A
#
# COMPACT_ATOMS: atom_id res chain seq x y z
N MET A 1 -11.13 12.87 -20.83
CA MET A 1 -11.72 12.57 -19.51
C MET A 1 -10.72 11.69 -18.76
N ALA A 2 -9.98 12.26 -17.81
CA ALA A 2 -8.98 11.49 -17.03
C ALA A 2 -9.70 10.53 -16.07
N LEU A 3 -9.19 9.30 -15.91
CA LEU A 3 -9.80 8.29 -15.06
C LEU A 3 -9.59 8.65 -13.58
N ARG A 4 -10.61 8.41 -12.74
CA ARG A 4 -10.64 8.86 -11.33
C ARG A 4 -9.56 8.25 -10.44
N PHE A 5 -8.95 7.14 -10.86
CA PHE A 5 -7.92 6.40 -10.13
C PHE A 5 -6.67 6.22 -11.00
N PRO A 6 -5.46 6.38 -10.42
CA PRO A 6 -5.17 6.83 -9.05
C PRO A 6 -5.25 8.36 -8.90
N ARG A 7 -5.87 8.84 -7.81
CA ARG A 7 -6.03 10.29 -7.54
C ARG A 7 -4.71 11.00 -7.24
N PHE A 8 -3.73 10.26 -6.74
CA PHE A 8 -2.45 10.80 -6.27
C PHE A 8 -1.35 10.81 -7.36
N SER A 9 -1.65 10.35 -8.58
CA SER A 9 -0.72 10.43 -9.71
C SER A 9 -1.48 10.65 -11.02
N GLN A 10 -1.42 11.86 -11.54
CA GLN A 10 -2.01 12.30 -12.81
C GLN A 10 -1.42 11.57 -14.00
N GLY A 11 -0.09 11.38 -14.00
CA GLY A 11 0.61 10.64 -15.06
C GLY A 11 0.10 9.20 -15.16
N LEU A 12 -0.11 8.56 -14.00
CA LEU A 12 -0.67 7.21 -13.96
C LEU A 12 -2.18 7.20 -14.23
N ALA A 13 -2.93 8.22 -13.78
CA ALA A 13 -4.35 8.38 -14.06
C ALA A 13 -4.69 8.46 -15.56
N GLN A 14 -3.73 8.92 -16.37
CA GLN A 14 -3.84 9.02 -17.82
C GLN A 14 -3.48 7.72 -18.56
N ASP A 15 -2.84 6.75 -17.91
CA ASP A 15 -2.49 5.47 -18.52
C ASP A 15 -3.78 4.70 -18.89
N PRO A 16 -4.03 4.40 -20.17
CA PRO A 16 -5.26 3.74 -20.61
C PRO A 16 -5.25 2.22 -20.35
N THR A 17 -4.12 1.65 -19.94
CA THR A 17 -3.93 0.21 -19.76
C THR A 17 -4.21 -0.25 -18.33
N THR A 18 -4.26 -1.57 -18.12
CA THR A 18 -4.38 -2.18 -16.79
C THR A 18 -3.16 -1.92 -15.91
N ARG A 19 -2.01 -1.52 -16.49
CA ARG A 19 -0.82 -1.09 -15.75
C ARG A 19 -1.15 0.02 -14.75
N ARG A 20 -2.06 0.93 -15.11
CA ARG A 20 -2.57 1.96 -14.22
C ARG A 20 -3.03 1.42 -12.87
N ILE A 21 -3.83 0.36 -12.89
CA ILE A 21 -4.45 -0.21 -11.70
C ILE A 21 -3.36 -0.83 -10.82
N TRP A 22 -2.49 -1.64 -11.44
CA TRP A 22 -1.42 -2.35 -10.74
C TRP A 22 -0.40 -1.40 -10.11
N PHE A 23 0.09 -0.42 -10.87
CA PHE A 23 1.01 0.58 -10.34
C PHE A 23 0.33 1.50 -9.33
N GLY A 24 -0.95 1.82 -9.50
CA GLY A 24 -1.68 2.64 -8.54
C GLY A 24 -1.80 1.94 -7.19
N ILE A 25 -2.02 0.63 -7.17
CA ILE A 25 -2.03 -0.11 -5.91
C ILE A 25 -0.61 -0.18 -5.31
N ALA A 26 0.41 -0.36 -6.16
CA ALA A 26 1.80 -0.49 -5.74
C ALA A 26 2.35 0.76 -5.04
N THR A 27 2.04 1.94 -5.57
CA THR A 27 2.60 3.21 -5.11
C THR A 27 1.67 3.97 -4.17
N ALA A 28 0.53 3.39 -3.78
CA ALA A 28 -0.42 4.02 -2.88
C ALA A 28 0.20 4.41 -1.52
N HIS A 29 1.17 3.62 -1.04
CA HIS A 29 1.88 3.87 0.22
C HIS A 29 3.19 4.65 0.07
N ASP A 30 3.62 4.93 -1.17
CA ASP A 30 4.80 5.75 -1.45
C ASP A 30 4.39 7.22 -1.58
N PHE A 31 4.07 7.84 -0.44
CA PHE A 31 3.54 9.20 -0.40
C PHE A 31 4.47 10.23 -1.05
N GLU A 32 5.79 10.03 -1.06
CA GLU A 32 6.77 10.96 -1.67
C GLU A 32 6.73 10.91 -3.20
N SER A 33 6.26 9.81 -3.77
CA SER A 33 6.04 9.69 -5.22
C SER A 33 4.71 10.29 -5.69
N HIS A 34 3.88 10.81 -4.78
CA HIS A 34 2.58 11.38 -5.12
C HIS A 34 2.74 12.79 -5.69
N ASP A 35 1.91 13.12 -6.67
CA ASP A 35 1.93 14.43 -7.30
C ASP A 35 1.58 15.52 -6.27
N ASP A 36 2.23 16.68 -6.40
CA ASP A 36 2.05 17.87 -5.54
C ASP A 36 2.27 17.61 -4.04
N ILE A 37 3.06 16.58 -3.70
CA ILE A 37 3.42 16.31 -2.31
C ILE A 37 4.51 17.27 -1.82
N THR A 38 4.27 17.90 -0.68
CA THR A 38 5.26 18.73 0.04
C THR A 38 5.86 17.94 1.20
N GLU A 39 7.06 18.31 1.65
CA GLU A 39 7.66 17.70 2.86
C GLU A 39 6.71 17.77 4.06
N GLU A 40 6.06 18.91 4.27
CA GLU A 40 5.06 19.07 5.34
C GLU A 40 3.93 18.02 5.23
N ARG A 41 3.37 17.82 4.03
CA ARG A 41 2.34 16.79 3.82
C ARG A 41 2.86 15.37 4.00
N LEU A 42 4.11 15.10 3.61
CA LEU A 42 4.73 13.79 3.83
C LEU A 42 4.83 13.47 5.30
N TYR A 43 5.36 14.41 6.08
CA TYR A 43 5.45 14.27 7.52
C TYR A 43 4.05 14.16 8.14
N GLN A 44 3.07 14.98 7.72
CA GLN A 44 1.69 14.89 8.19
C GLN A 44 1.04 13.53 7.89
N ASN A 45 1.25 12.96 6.70
CA ASN A 45 0.68 11.65 6.34
C ASN A 45 1.33 10.49 7.12
N ASN A 46 2.65 10.53 7.32
CA ASN A 46 3.34 9.55 8.16
C ASN A 46 2.91 9.69 9.62
N PHE A 47 2.80 10.92 10.11
CA PHE A 47 2.31 11.24 11.45
C PHE A 47 0.86 10.78 11.64
N ALA A 48 -0.03 10.97 10.68
CA ALA A 48 -1.41 10.47 10.75
C ALA A 48 -1.48 8.94 10.89
N SER A 49 -0.54 8.21 10.27
CA SER A 49 -0.43 6.76 10.45
C SER A 49 0.06 6.39 11.84
N GLN A 50 0.98 7.17 12.42
CA GLN A 50 1.40 7.01 13.82
C GLN A 50 0.27 7.31 14.80
N GLU A 51 -0.45 8.42 14.61
CA GLU A 51 -1.62 8.81 15.42
C GLU A 51 -2.69 7.70 15.46
N LEU A 52 -2.94 7.05 14.31
CA LEU A 52 -3.85 5.91 14.27
C LEU A 52 -3.31 4.72 15.10
N ILE A 53 -2.02 4.45 15.03
CA ILE A 53 -1.40 3.36 15.81
C ILE A 53 -1.43 3.68 17.30
N GLU A 54 -1.20 4.92 17.70
CA GLU A 54 -1.27 5.36 19.10
C GLU A 54 -2.69 5.28 19.65
N THR A 55 -3.69 5.69 18.88
CA THR A 55 -5.11 5.56 19.28
C THR A 55 -5.54 4.10 19.40
N LEU A 56 -5.08 3.21 18.51
CA LEU A 56 -5.30 1.77 18.59
C LEU A 56 -4.58 1.15 19.80
N ALA A 57 -3.33 1.54 20.06
CA ALA A 57 -2.58 1.07 21.23
C ALA A 57 -3.26 1.50 22.53
N TRP A 58 -3.72 2.74 22.61
CA TRP A 58 -4.52 3.23 23.74
C TRP A 58 -5.81 2.43 23.92
N ALA A 59 -6.54 2.14 22.83
CA ALA A 59 -7.77 1.35 22.88
C ALA A 59 -7.52 -0.10 23.35
N HIS A 60 -6.42 -0.70 22.90
CA HIS A 60 -5.99 -2.04 23.32
C HIS A 60 -5.76 -2.12 24.83
N GLU A 61 -5.08 -1.13 25.41
CA GLU A 61 -4.84 -1.07 26.86
C GLU A 61 -6.13 -0.88 27.68
N ARG A 62 -7.13 -0.23 27.09
CA ARG A 62 -8.43 0.08 27.73
C ARG A 62 -9.48 -1.00 27.54
N THR A 63 -9.22 -2.00 26.70
CA THR A 63 -10.18 -3.08 26.42
C THR A 63 -10.02 -4.22 27.43
N PRO A 64 -11.07 -4.58 28.19
CA PRO A 64 -11.05 -5.73 29.08
C PRO A 64 -10.73 -7.01 28.29
N LEU A 65 -9.90 -7.90 28.85
CA LEU A 65 -9.33 -9.10 28.21
C LEU A 65 -8.17 -8.84 27.23
N ALA A 66 -8.26 -7.86 26.34
CA ALA A 66 -7.18 -7.56 25.39
C ALA A 66 -5.92 -7.03 26.11
N ASN A 67 -6.11 -6.26 27.18
CA ASN A 67 -5.02 -5.72 28.00
C ASN A 67 -4.18 -6.77 28.76
N LEU A 68 -4.62 -8.03 28.79
CA LEU A 68 -3.85 -9.16 29.31
C LEU A 68 -2.68 -9.51 28.39
N ILE A 69 -2.81 -9.21 27.10
CA ILE A 69 -1.77 -9.41 26.09
C ILE A 69 -1.01 -8.11 25.93
N ARG A 70 0.26 -8.11 26.32
CA ARG A 70 1.14 -6.95 26.17
C ARG A 70 2.12 -7.15 25.02
N TRP A 71 2.41 -6.06 24.34
CA TRP A 71 3.43 -6.01 23.31
C TRP A 71 4.82 -6.12 23.96
N ARG A 72 5.72 -6.86 23.30
CA ARG A 72 7.14 -6.87 23.68
C ARG A 72 7.82 -5.55 23.26
N ASP A 73 7.51 -5.10 22.05
CA ASP A 73 8.00 -3.86 21.45
C ASP A 73 6.82 -2.95 21.11
N LYS A 74 7.02 -1.62 21.18
CA LYS A 74 5.95 -0.66 20.92
C LYS A 74 5.52 -0.70 19.45
N PRO A 75 4.21 -0.72 19.14
CA PRO A 75 3.76 -0.64 17.76
C PRO A 75 4.06 0.77 17.20
N VAL A 76 4.66 0.81 16.02
CA VAL A 76 5.03 2.06 15.33
C VAL A 76 4.74 1.94 13.84
N ALA A 77 4.41 3.05 13.18
CA ALA A 77 4.29 3.09 11.73
C ALA A 77 5.64 2.81 11.08
N LEU A 78 5.59 2.23 9.87
CA LEU A 78 6.76 1.98 9.04
C LEU A 78 7.45 3.30 8.67
N SER A 79 8.78 3.28 8.60
CA SER A 79 9.52 4.38 7.98
C SER A 79 9.16 4.49 6.50
N ILE A 80 9.37 5.67 5.90
CA ILE A 80 9.09 5.91 4.48
C ILE A 80 9.80 4.89 3.58
N VAL A 81 11.09 4.62 3.85
CA VAL A 81 11.89 3.64 3.10
C VAL A 81 11.38 2.21 3.31
N GLN A 82 10.97 1.86 4.53
CA GLN A 82 10.40 0.54 4.80
C GLN A 82 9.06 0.35 4.10
N ALA A 83 8.18 1.36 4.12
CA ALA A 83 6.90 1.33 3.42
C ALA A 83 7.09 1.11 1.91
N ARG A 84 8.09 1.75 1.30
CA ARG A 84 8.47 1.51 -0.11
C ARG A 84 8.91 0.08 -0.36
N LEU A 85 9.81 -0.44 0.46
CA LEU A 85 10.33 -1.80 0.30
C LEU A 85 9.19 -2.84 0.40
N VAL A 86 8.31 -2.67 1.39
CA VAL A 86 7.14 -3.54 1.56
C VAL A 86 6.17 -3.41 0.38
N GLY A 87 5.94 -2.20 -0.13
CA GLY A 87 5.13 -1.95 -1.32
C GLY A 87 5.70 -2.63 -2.57
N LEU A 88 7.02 -2.52 -2.80
CA LEU A 88 7.70 -3.18 -3.91
C LEU A 88 7.59 -4.71 -3.82
N ALA A 89 7.78 -5.28 -2.63
CA ALA A 89 7.64 -6.72 -2.42
C ALA A 89 6.23 -7.21 -2.76
N HIS A 90 5.18 -6.52 -2.27
CA HIS A 90 3.79 -6.86 -2.59
C HIS A 90 3.51 -6.75 -4.09
N PHE A 91 3.99 -5.69 -4.73
CA PHE A 91 3.82 -5.49 -6.17
C PHE A 91 4.49 -6.60 -6.98
N SER A 92 5.75 -6.91 -6.70
CA SER A 92 6.49 -7.95 -7.43
C SER A 92 5.85 -9.33 -7.26
N VAL A 93 5.48 -9.70 -6.04
CA VAL A 93 4.83 -10.99 -5.75
C VAL A 93 3.45 -11.07 -6.43
N GLY A 94 2.63 -10.02 -6.30
CA GLY A 94 1.32 -9.95 -6.94
C GLY A 94 1.40 -9.99 -8.47
N TYR A 95 2.38 -9.30 -9.06
CA TYR A 95 2.63 -9.31 -10.49
C TYR A 95 2.98 -10.71 -11.00
N ILE A 96 3.90 -11.40 -10.33
CA ILE A 96 4.32 -12.76 -10.70
C ILE A 96 3.13 -13.72 -10.64
N PHE A 97 2.40 -13.76 -9.53
CA PHE A 97 1.32 -14.73 -9.38
C PHE A 97 0.16 -14.47 -10.34
N THR A 98 -0.20 -13.20 -10.56
CA THR A 98 -1.29 -12.87 -11.48
C THR A 98 -0.92 -13.23 -12.92
N TYR A 99 0.30 -12.90 -13.35
CA TYR A 99 0.75 -13.21 -14.70
C TYR A 99 0.94 -14.72 -14.92
N ALA A 100 1.51 -15.42 -13.94
CA ALA A 100 1.70 -16.86 -14.01
C ALA A 100 0.35 -17.59 -14.12
N ALA A 101 -0.64 -17.21 -13.31
CA ALA A 101 -1.98 -17.79 -13.38
C ALA A 101 -2.63 -17.57 -14.75
N PHE A 102 -2.55 -16.35 -15.31
CA PHE A 102 -3.04 -16.05 -16.64
C PHE A 102 -2.33 -16.87 -17.73
N LEU A 103 -1.00 -16.99 -17.66
CA LEU A 103 -0.22 -17.72 -18.64
C LEU A 103 -0.56 -19.21 -18.65
N ILE A 104 -0.68 -19.83 -17.47
CA ILE A 104 -1.09 -21.24 -17.35
C ILE A 104 -2.51 -21.43 -17.90
N ALA A 105 -3.47 -20.61 -17.49
CA ALA A 105 -4.87 -20.75 -17.92
C ALA A 105 -5.05 -20.53 -19.43
N SER A 106 -4.39 -19.53 -20.01
CA SER A 106 -4.52 -19.18 -21.43
C SER A 106 -3.81 -20.17 -22.38
N THR A 107 -2.80 -20.88 -21.89
CA THR A 107 -2.07 -21.88 -22.70
C THR A 107 -2.63 -23.29 -22.52
N SER A 108 -2.90 -23.72 -21.28
CA SER A 108 -3.45 -25.05 -21.00
C SER A 108 -4.84 -25.27 -21.61
N GLY A 109 -5.71 -24.26 -21.68
CA GLY A 109 -7.04 -24.41 -22.28
C GLY A 109 -7.04 -24.60 -23.81
N LYS A 110 -5.92 -24.31 -24.50
CA LYS A 110 -5.80 -24.40 -25.97
C LYS A 110 -4.98 -25.62 -26.43
N PHE A 111 -4.12 -26.16 -25.56
CA PHE A 111 -3.18 -27.25 -25.88
C PHE A 111 -3.26 -28.43 -24.90
N GLY A 112 -4.17 -28.40 -23.93
CA GLY A 112 -4.44 -29.49 -22.98
C GLY A 112 -5.63 -30.36 -23.39
#